data_AF-A0A7K7IUR4-F1
#
_entry.id   AF-A0A7K7IUR4-F1
#
_cell.length_a   1.000
_cell.length_b   1.000
_cell.length_c   1.000
_cell.angle_alpha   90.00
_cell.angle_beta   90.00
_cell.angle_gamma   90.00
#
_symmetry.space_group_name_H-M   'P 1'
#
loop_
_entity.id
_entity.type
_entity.pdbx_description
1 polymer ?
#
loop_
_entity_poly.entity_id
_entity_poly.type
_entity_poly.pdbx_seq_one_letter_code
_entity_poly.pdbx_strand_id
1 'polypeptide(L)'
;LLSVLLSAPPGPARALSTCRTLDLEAARLKRIEAVRGQILSKLRLPAPPPEPGPAPALPEEVRALYNSPRALLRQRARSREPAEPQDYYAKVLLRFPRESPGEGEGTLG
;
A
#
# COMPACT_ATOMS: atom_id res chain seq x y z
N LEU A 1 9.40 -2.47 70.06
CA LEU A 1 8.30 -1.64 69.50
C LEU A 1 8.45 -1.35 68.00
N LEU A 2 9.18 -2.18 67.22
CA LEU A 2 9.44 -1.92 65.78
C LEU A 2 8.99 -3.08 64.86
N SER A 3 8.22 -4.04 65.38
CA SER A 3 7.95 -5.30 64.66
C SER A 3 6.50 -5.44 64.15
N VAL A 4 5.66 -4.41 64.28
CA VAL A 4 4.21 -4.54 63.98
C VAL A 4 3.78 -3.82 62.68
N LEU A 5 4.63 -3.04 62.03
CA LEU A 5 4.23 -2.25 60.85
C LEU A 5 4.38 -2.97 59.49
N LEU A 6 4.74 -4.26 59.47
CA LEU A 6 4.98 -4.99 58.21
C LEU A 6 3.89 -6.01 57.83
N SER A 7 2.65 -5.82 58.30
CA SER A 7 1.51 -6.68 57.93
C SER A 7 0.30 -5.85 57.49
N ALA A 8 0.50 -4.98 56.50
CA ALA A 8 -0.61 -4.54 55.67
C ALA A 8 -0.79 -5.56 54.54
N PRO A 9 -1.96 -6.19 54.35
CA PRO A 9 -2.17 -7.08 53.22
C PRO A 9 -1.95 -6.29 51.91
N PRO A 10 -1.26 -6.87 50.91
CA PRO A 10 -1.16 -6.21 49.62
C PRO A 10 -2.59 -6.00 49.09
N GLY A 11 -3.02 -4.74 49.04
CA GLY A 11 -4.25 -4.37 48.35
C GLY A 11 -4.18 -4.89 46.92
N PRO A 12 -5.32 -5.17 46.27
CA PRO A 12 -5.34 -5.75 44.93
C PRO A 12 -4.43 -4.93 44.01
N ALA A 13 -3.37 -5.56 43.52
CA ALA A 13 -2.50 -4.99 42.51
C ALA A 13 -3.37 -4.80 41.27
N ARG A 14 -4.00 -3.63 41.14
CA ARG A 14 -4.67 -3.23 39.91
C ARG A 14 -3.57 -3.24 38.88
N ALA A 15 -3.62 -4.17 37.93
CA ALA A 15 -2.72 -4.18 36.79
C ALA A 15 -2.71 -2.77 36.21
N LEU A 16 -1.60 -2.03 36.39
CA LEU A 16 -1.44 -0.67 35.92
C LEU A 16 -1.22 -0.74 34.40
N SER A 17 -2.26 -1.09 33.66
CA SER A 17 -2.27 -0.92 32.22
C SER A 17 -2.29 0.58 31.97
N THR A 18 -1.13 1.12 31.59
CA THR A 18 -0.95 2.53 31.22
C THR A 18 -1.51 2.85 29.83
N CYS A 19 -2.08 1.86 29.14
CA CYS A 19 -2.64 2.02 27.81
C CYS A 19 -3.95 2.81 27.88
N ARG A 20 -3.90 4.05 27.41
CA ARG A 20 -5.08 4.88 27.18
C ARG A 20 -6.01 4.18 26.19
N THR A 21 -7.32 4.30 26.38
CA THR A 21 -8.31 3.84 25.40
C THR A 21 -8.02 4.49 24.05
N LEU A 22 -7.81 3.66 23.02
CA LEU A 22 -7.50 4.12 21.67
C LEU A 22 -8.80 4.37 20.91
N ASP A 23 -9.02 5.62 20.52
CA ASP A 23 -10.09 5.97 19.57
C ASP A 23 -9.65 5.57 18.15
N LEU A 24 -10.17 4.45 17.68
CA LEU A 24 -9.87 3.90 16.37
C LEU A 24 -10.40 4.79 15.23
N GLU A 25 -11.49 5.53 15.44
CA GLU A 25 -12.04 6.43 14.43
C GLU A 25 -11.15 7.66 14.26
N ALA A 26 -10.68 8.25 15.35
CA ALA A 26 -9.69 9.33 15.29
C ALA A 26 -8.37 8.86 14.64
N ALA A 27 -7.91 7.65 14.94
CA ALA A 27 -6.72 7.08 14.30
C ALA A 27 -6.94 6.82 12.80
N ARG A 28 -8.13 6.32 12.41
CA ARG A 28 -8.52 6.09 11.02
C ARG A 28 -8.54 7.39 10.22
N LEU A 29 -9.14 8.46 10.76
CA LEU A 29 -9.18 9.77 10.10
C LEU A 29 -7.77 10.35 9.89
N LYS A 30 -6.91 10.27 10.91
CA LYS A 30 -5.50 10.67 10.79
C LYS A 30 -4.76 9.85 9.72
N ARG A 31 -5.07 8.55 9.64
CA ARG A 31 -4.48 7.67 8.62
C ARG A 31 -4.95 8.04 7.22
N ILE A 32 -6.22 8.40 7.04
CA ILE A 32 -6.76 8.85 5.74
C ILE A 32 -6.02 10.09 5.26
N GLU A 33 -5.84 11.09 6.13
CA GLU A 33 -5.13 12.32 5.75
C GLU A 33 -3.63 12.08 5.49
N ALA A 34 -2.99 11.20 6.26
CA ALA A 34 -1.61 10.81 5.99
C ALA A 34 -1.48 10.09 4.63
N VAL A 35 -2.40 9.18 4.31
CA VAL A 35 -2.41 8.48 3.01
C VAL A 35 -2.71 9.44 1.86
N ARG A 36 -3.59 10.42 2.05
CA ARG A 36 -3.85 11.48 1.06
C ARG A 36 -2.56 12.23 0.72
N GLY A 37 -1.85 12.73 1.73
CA GLY A 37 -0.58 13.42 1.55
C GLY A 37 0.49 12.52 0.92
N GLN A 38 0.53 11.24 1.30
CA GLN A 38 1.45 10.27 0.72
C GLN A 38 1.21 10.05 -0.78
N ILE A 39 -0.03 9.87 -1.20
CA ILE A 39 -0.37 9.67 -2.62
C ILE A 39 0.03 10.90 -3.44
N LEU A 40 -0.36 12.10 -3.00
CA LEU A 40 -0.03 13.35 -3.68
C LEU A 40 1.48 13.57 -3.77
N SER A 41 2.22 13.30 -2.69
CA SER A 41 3.68 13.42 -2.66
C SER A 41 4.36 12.42 -3.60
N LYS A 42 3.87 11.17 -3.65
CA LYS A 42 4.38 10.14 -4.58
C LYS A 42 4.14 10.51 -6.04
N LEU A 43 3.01 11.14 -6.35
CA LEU A 43 2.63 11.59 -7.69
C LEU A 43 3.19 12.97 -8.06
N ARG A 44 3.84 13.67 -7.12
CA ARG A 44 4.33 15.06 -7.29
C ARG A 44 3.21 16.05 -7.63
N LEU A 45 2.03 15.84 -7.04
CA LEU A 45 0.87 16.71 -7.21
C LEU A 45 0.72 17.60 -5.97
N PRO A 46 0.57 18.93 -6.13
CA PRO A 46 0.37 19.84 -4.99
C PRO A 46 -1.05 19.74 -4.42
N ALA A 47 -2.02 19.31 -5.23
CA ALA A 47 -3.42 19.13 -4.87
C ALA A 47 -4.04 18.02 -5.74
N PRO A 48 -5.20 17.46 -5.34
CA PRO A 48 -5.95 16.55 -6.19
C PRO A 48 -6.26 17.20 -7.55
N PRO A 49 -6.16 16.46 -8.66
CA PRO A 49 -6.61 16.95 -9.96
C PRO A 49 -8.12 17.19 -9.94
N PRO A 50 -8.65 18.07 -10.81
CA PRO A 50 -10.09 18.26 -10.94
C PRO A 50 -10.77 16.92 -11.23
N GLU A 51 -11.96 16.72 -10.68
CA GLU A 51 -12.75 15.52 -10.91
C GLU A 51 -12.93 15.32 -12.43
N PRO A 52 -12.58 14.13 -12.96
CA PRO A 52 -12.85 13.85 -14.35
C PRO A 52 -14.37 13.90 -14.56
N GLY A 53 -14.82 14.55 -15.64
CA GLY A 53 -16.20 14.46 -16.07
C GLY A 53 -16.62 13.01 -16.34
N PRO A 54 -17.87 12.76 -16.81
CA PRO A 54 -18.31 11.41 -17.15
C PRO A 54 -17.31 10.75 -18.11
N ALA A 55 -16.57 9.77 -17.59
CA ALA A 55 -15.47 9.15 -18.31
C ALA A 55 -16.00 7.95 -19.11
N PRO A 56 -15.62 7.81 -20.39
CA PRO A 56 -15.92 6.60 -21.15
C PRO A 56 -15.20 5.39 -20.54
N ALA A 57 -15.60 4.19 -20.98
CA ALA A 57 -14.93 2.96 -20.57
C ALA A 57 -13.42 3.02 -20.89
N LEU A 58 -12.59 2.58 -19.94
CA LEU A 58 -11.13 2.54 -20.11
C LEU A 58 -10.75 1.66 -21.32
N PRO A 59 -9.88 2.15 -22.22
CA PRO A 59 -9.35 1.36 -23.34
C PRO A 59 -8.74 0.04 -22.88
N GLU A 60 -8.81 -0.98 -23.75
CA GLU A 60 -8.32 -2.32 -23.43
C GLU A 60 -6.81 -2.30 -23.13
N GLU A 61 -6.05 -1.50 -23.86
CA GLU A 61 -4.60 -1.37 -23.73
C GLU A 61 -4.22 -0.85 -22.34
N VAL A 62 -4.94 0.16 -21.85
CA VAL A 62 -4.75 0.74 -20.51
C VAL A 62 -5.10 -0.30 -19.43
N ARG A 63 -6.17 -1.05 -19.64
CA ARG A 63 -6.58 -2.13 -18.73
C ARG A 63 -5.55 -3.26 -18.68
N ALA A 64 -5.03 -3.66 -19.83
CA ALA A 64 -4.00 -4.68 -19.95
C ALA A 64 -2.68 -4.22 -19.32
N LEU A 65 -2.29 -2.95 -19.53
CA LEU A 65 -1.13 -2.32 -18.90
C LEU A 65 -1.22 -2.31 -17.37
N TYR A 66 -2.40 -2.08 -16.81
CA TYR A 66 -2.62 -2.11 -15.36
C TYR A 66 -2.63 -3.55 -14.79
N ASN A 67 -3.28 -4.48 -15.51
CA ASN A 67 -3.49 -5.84 -15.01
C ASN A 67 -2.19 -6.67 -14.94
N SER A 68 -1.24 -6.47 -15.87
CA SER A 68 0.00 -7.25 -15.91
C SER A 68 0.91 -7.04 -14.67
N PRO A 69 1.31 -5.81 -14.28
CA PRO A 69 2.10 -5.60 -13.07
C PRO A 69 1.30 -5.93 -11.81
N ARG A 70 -0.03 -5.74 -11.81
CA ARG A 70 -0.87 -6.12 -10.67
C ARG A 70 -0.83 -7.63 -10.43
N ALA A 71 -0.83 -8.44 -11.48
CA ALA A 71 -0.68 -9.89 -11.38
C ALA A 71 0.70 -10.28 -10.82
N LEU A 72 1.78 -9.65 -11.32
CA LEU A 72 3.15 -9.88 -10.83
C LEU A 72 3.32 -9.50 -9.35
N LEU A 73 2.78 -8.36 -8.94
CA LEU A 73 2.83 -7.92 -7.54
C LEU A 73 2.09 -8.90 -6.61
N ARG A 74 0.95 -9.44 -7.06
CA ARG A 74 0.22 -10.49 -6.32
C ARG A 74 1.02 -11.77 -6.22
N GLN A 75 1.71 -12.17 -7.28
CA GLN A 75 2.59 -13.34 -7.25
C GLN A 75 3.74 -13.15 -6.26
N ARG A 76 4.45 -12.02 -6.31
CA ARG A 76 5.54 -11.68 -5.38
C ARG A 76 5.08 -11.70 -3.92
N ALA A 77 3.90 -11.13 -3.64
CA ALA A 77 3.30 -11.14 -2.30
C ALA A 77 3.01 -12.55 -1.79
N ARG A 78 2.57 -13.48 -2.67
CA ARG A 78 2.35 -14.89 -2.32
C ARG A 78 3.66 -15.63 -2.08
N SER A 79 4.69 -15.34 -2.89
CA SER A 79 6.01 -15.95 -2.77
C SER A 79 6.82 -15.42 -1.56
N ARG A 80 6.31 -14.40 -0.84
CA ARG A 80 7.01 -13.72 0.27
C ARG A 80 8.43 -13.27 -0.10
N GLU A 81 8.66 -12.98 -1.38
CA GLU A 81 9.96 -12.49 -1.82
C GLU A 81 10.25 -11.13 -1.15
N PRO A 82 11.48 -10.90 -0.67
CA PRO A 82 11.86 -9.62 -0.09
C PRO A 82 11.60 -8.51 -1.10
N ALA A 83 10.99 -7.41 -0.64
CA ALA A 83 10.78 -6.24 -1.47
C ALA A 83 12.13 -5.58 -1.76
N GLU A 84 12.41 -5.33 -3.03
CA GLU A 84 13.55 -4.50 -3.40
C GLU A 84 13.34 -3.05 -2.95
N PRO A 85 14.43 -2.33 -2.66
CA PRO A 85 14.35 -0.90 -2.39
C PRO A 85 13.74 -0.19 -3.60
N GLN A 86 12.66 0.56 -3.35
CA GLN A 86 11.95 1.31 -4.37
C GLN A 86 12.13 2.81 -4.14
N ASP A 87 12.20 3.53 -5.24
CA ASP A 87 12.20 4.99 -5.21
C ASP A 87 10.95 5.53 -4.52
N TYR A 88 11.10 6.66 -3.85
CA TYR A 88 10.00 7.29 -3.14
C TYR A 88 8.85 7.67 -4.09
N TYR A 89 9.17 8.20 -5.27
CA TYR A 89 8.21 8.69 -6.26
C TYR A 89 7.62 7.57 -7.13
N ALA A 90 6.41 7.81 -7.64
CA ALA A 90 5.78 6.92 -8.59
C ALA A 90 6.56 6.83 -9.91
N LYS A 91 6.50 5.66 -10.55
CA LYS A 91 7.09 5.41 -11.88
C LYS A 91 5.97 5.26 -12.91
N VAL A 92 6.20 5.81 -14.10
CA VAL A 92 5.29 5.60 -15.24
C VAL A 92 5.50 4.20 -15.79
N LEU A 93 4.40 3.48 -16.00
CA LEU A 93 4.42 2.13 -16.56
C LEU A 93 4.29 2.21 -18.08
N LEU A 94 5.19 1.54 -18.79
CA LEU A 94 5.17 1.39 -20.24
C LEU A 94 5.21 -0.10 -20.57
N ARG A 95 4.46 -0.51 -21.60
CA ARG A 95 4.47 -1.88 -22.11
C ARG A 95 4.96 -1.86 -23.55
N PHE A 96 6.00 -2.64 -23.82
CA PHE A 96 6.52 -2.86 -25.16
C PHE A 96 6.08 -4.25 -25.64
N PRO A 97 5.39 -4.38 -26.79
CA PRO A 97 5.17 -5.68 -27.39
C PRO A 97 6.51 -6.30 -27.77
N ARG A 98 6.66 -7.61 -27.59
CA ARG A 98 7.80 -8.32 -28.17
C ARG A 98 7.52 -8.56 -29.65
N GLU A 99 8.49 -8.25 -30.49
CA GLU A 99 8.50 -8.74 -31.86
C GLU A 99 8.80 -10.24 -31.81
N SER A 100 7.88 -11.06 -32.31
CA SER A 100 8.16 -12.47 -32.54
C SER A 100 9.22 -12.56 -33.63
N PRO A 101 10.28 -13.38 -33.47
CA PRO A 101 11.14 -13.68 -34.60
C PRO A 101 10.24 -14.21 -35.71
N GLY A 102 10.23 -13.52 -36.85
CA GLY A 102 9.32 -13.80 -37.95
C GLY A 102 9.33 -15.27 -38.29
N GLU A 103 8.13 -15.82 -38.51
CA GLU A 103 7.96 -16.93 -39.44
C GLU A 103 8.53 -16.45 -40.77
N GLY A 104 9.80 -16.76 -41.00
CA GLY A 104 10.43 -16.59 -42.29
C GLY A 104 9.65 -17.43 -43.30
N GLU A 105 9.17 -16.75 -44.34
CA GLU A 105 9.25 -17.20 -45.72
C GLU A 105 8.91 -18.68 -45.96
N GLY A 106 7.65 -18.94 -46.33
CA GLY A 106 7.19 -20.26 -46.75
C GLY A 106 6.05 -20.17 -47.76
N THR A 107 6.10 -19.21 -48.70
CA THR A 107 5.17 -19.18 -49.84
C THR A 107 5.92 -18.88 -51.12
N LEU A 108 6.60 -19.90 -51.65
CA LEU A 108 6.97 -20.04 -53.06
C LEU A 108 7.26 -21.53 -53.31
N GLY A 109 6.34 -22.19 -54.02
CA GLY A 109 6.39 -23.61 -54.36
C GLY A 109 5.00 -24.18 -54.61
#